data_AF-A0A7S3XB10-F1
#
_entry.id   AF-A0A7S3XB10-F1
#
_cell.length_a   1.000
_cell.length_b   1.000
_cell.length_c   1.000
_cell.angle_alpha   90.00
_cell.angle_beta   90.00
_cell.angle_gamma   90.00
#
_symmetry.space_group_name_H-M   'P 1'
#
loop_
_entity.id
_entity.type
_entity.pdbx_description
1 polymer ?
#
loop_
_entity_poly.entity_id
_entity_poly.type
_entity_poly.pdbx_seq_one_letter_code
_entity_poly.pdbx_strand_id
1 'polypeptide(L)'
;DNGLRHAGVDATRAQFVSLWKAIAALWGGNPRIIFGLYNEPRYGYENGQNGYFDPDATDQNGTMIQFWREWMQEAIDQIRVLSAGNLILVPGLHWTGCADWSGEWWGEYLDNMSNTGNTRLAALTDPYNNI
;
A
#
# COMPACT_ATOMS: atom_id res chain seq x y z
N ASP A 1 12.11 -8.12 -0.95
CA ASP A 1 10.83 -7.41 -0.79
C ASP A 1 10.82 -6.46 0.42
N ASN A 2 11.84 -6.37 1.28
CA ASN A 2 11.88 -5.60 2.54
C ASN A 2 11.72 -4.06 2.47
N GLY A 3 10.59 -3.55 1.97
CA GLY A 3 10.38 -2.11 1.74
C GLY A 3 9.80 -1.33 2.93
N LEU A 4 9.13 -1.98 3.88
CA LEU A 4 8.54 -1.30 5.04
C LEU A 4 9.41 -1.48 6.28
N ARG A 5 9.64 -0.41 7.03
CA ARG A 5 10.44 -0.44 8.26
C ARG A 5 9.63 0.06 9.45
N HIS A 6 9.73 -0.64 10.57
CA HIS A 6 9.18 -0.21 11.85
C HIS A 6 10.22 -0.34 12.96
N ALA A 7 10.46 0.75 13.70
CA ALA A 7 11.40 0.78 14.83
C ALA A 7 12.81 0.23 14.50
N GLY A 8 13.29 0.46 13.27
CA GLY A 8 14.60 0.00 12.84
C GLY A 8 14.64 -1.42 12.24
N VAL A 9 13.51 -2.14 12.26
CA VAL A 9 13.38 -3.50 11.73
C VAL A 9 12.65 -3.49 10.39
N ASP A 10 13.25 -4.13 9.40
CA ASP A 10 12.63 -4.28 8.08
C ASP A 10 11.56 -5.38 8.12
N ALA A 11 10.43 -5.11 7.49
CA ALA A 11 9.35 -6.03 7.29
C ALA A 11 9.34 -6.51 5.83
N THR A 12 9.22 -7.82 5.64
CA THR A 12 8.92 -8.43 4.34
C THR A 12 7.44 -8.25 4.01
N ARG A 13 7.07 -8.44 2.73
CA ARG A 13 5.67 -8.45 2.31
C ARG A 13 4.91 -9.56 3.00
N ALA A 14 5.54 -10.74 3.09
CA ALA A 14 4.98 -11.89 3.77
C ALA A 14 4.69 -11.62 5.26
N GLN A 15 5.54 -10.87 5.97
CA GLN A 15 5.31 -10.48 7.36
C GLN A 15 4.14 -9.50 7.49
N PHE A 16 4.07 -8.49 6.63
CA PHE A 16 2.96 -7.54 6.59
C PHE A 16 1.62 -8.22 6.28
N VAL A 17 1.61 -9.10 5.29
CA VAL A 17 0.44 -9.90 4.91
C VAL A 17 0.04 -10.86 6.03
N SER A 18 1.00 -11.49 6.71
CA SER A 18 0.73 -12.37 7.86
C SER A 18 0.10 -11.62 9.03
N LEU A 19 0.54 -10.38 9.29
CA LEU A 19 -0.08 -9.50 10.28
C LEU A 19 -1.56 -9.25 9.93
N TRP A 20 -1.85 -8.83 8.70
CA TRP A 20 -3.22 -8.54 8.28
C TRP A 20 -4.11 -9.77 8.27
N LYS A 21 -3.57 -10.93 7.88
CA LYS A 21 -4.27 -12.21 8.00
C LYS A 21 -4.63 -12.53 9.46
N ALA A 22 -3.72 -12.32 10.41
CA ALA A 22 -3.99 -12.53 11.83
C ALA A 22 -5.05 -11.55 12.37
N ILE A 23 -4.99 -10.28 11.99
CA ILE A 23 -5.99 -9.27 12.36
C ILE A 23 -7.37 -9.64 11.80
N ALA A 24 -7.45 -10.01 10.53
CA ALA A 24 -8.70 -10.42 9.89
C ALA A 24 -9.26 -11.73 10.46
N ALA A 25 -8.42 -12.69 10.86
CA ALA A 25 -8.89 -13.89 11.55
C ALA A 25 -9.57 -13.57 12.88
N LEU A 26 -9.11 -12.54 13.58
CA LEU A 26 -9.67 -12.13 14.87
C LEU A 26 -10.93 -11.26 14.71
N TRP A 27 -10.93 -10.34 13.74
CA TRP A 27 -11.94 -9.27 13.64
C TRP A 27 -12.81 -9.31 12.38
N GLY A 28 -12.52 -10.20 11.43
CA GLY A 28 -13.15 -10.24 10.11
C GLY A 28 -14.65 -10.53 10.11
N GLY A 29 -15.15 -11.16 11.18
CA GLY A 29 -16.58 -11.41 11.38
C GLY A 29 -17.35 -10.22 11.98
N ASN A 30 -16.67 -9.13 12.36
CA ASN A 30 -17.32 -7.98 12.99
C ASN A 30 -17.54 -6.84 11.99
N PRO A 31 -18.77 -6.58 11.54
CA PRO A 31 -19.04 -5.57 10.51
C PRO A 31 -18.82 -4.12 10.96
N ARG A 32 -18.56 -3.88 12.25
CA ARG A 32 -18.24 -2.54 12.78
C ARG A 32 -16.76 -2.18 12.66
N ILE A 33 -15.91 -3.14 12.26
CA ILE A 33 -14.47 -2.94 12.13
C ILE A 33 -14.15 -2.52 10.70
N ILE A 34 -13.25 -1.54 10.56
CA ILE A 34 -12.67 -1.08 9.30
C ILE A 34 -11.17 -1.36 9.37
N PHE A 35 -10.60 -1.91 8.31
CA PHE A 35 -9.18 -2.21 8.23
C PHE A 35 -8.44 -1.10 7.47
N GLY A 36 -7.67 -0.27 8.17
CA GLY A 36 -6.74 0.66 7.53
C GLY A 36 -5.36 0.02 7.38
N LEU A 37 -4.97 -0.33 6.16
CA LEU A 37 -3.83 -1.22 5.91
C LEU A 37 -2.47 -0.65 6.37
N TYR A 38 -2.32 0.67 6.29
CA TYR A 38 -1.13 1.38 6.72
C TYR A 38 -1.49 2.83 7.03
N ASN A 39 -0.71 3.48 7.89
CA ASN A 39 -0.87 4.90 8.18
C ASN A 39 0.24 5.68 7.48
N GLU A 40 -0.15 6.59 6.57
CA GLU A 40 0.75 7.57 5.94
C GLU A 40 2.11 7.00 5.54
N PRO A 41 2.21 6.23 4.44
CA PRO A 41 3.47 5.75 3.91
C PRO A 41 4.48 6.90 3.80
N ARG A 42 5.57 6.82 4.57
CA ARG A 42 6.62 7.84 4.70
C ARG A 42 7.92 7.27 5.24
N TYR A 43 9.02 7.96 5.00
CA TYR A 43 10.34 7.66 5.58
C TYR A 43 10.84 6.23 5.35
N GLY A 44 10.61 5.69 4.15
CA GLY A 44 11.19 4.41 3.75
C GLY A 44 12.70 4.56 3.56
N TYR A 45 13.51 4.07 4.50
CA TYR A 45 14.98 4.14 4.44
C TYR A 45 15.62 2.80 4.84
N GLU A 46 16.46 2.25 3.96
CA GLU A 46 17.49 1.26 4.35
C GLU A 46 18.58 1.98 5.14
N ASN A 47 19.22 1.32 6.11
CA ASN A 47 20.33 1.78 6.98
C ASN A 47 21.31 2.83 6.39
N GLY A 48 20.87 4.08 6.24
CA GLY A 48 21.65 5.13 5.57
C GLY A 48 21.95 4.89 4.09
N GLN A 49 21.28 3.95 3.42
CA GLN A 49 21.43 3.69 1.98
C GLN A 49 20.09 3.84 1.26
N ASN A 50 20.16 4.46 0.09
CA ASN A 50 19.04 4.75 -0.78
C ASN A 50 18.69 3.50 -1.62
N GLY A 51 17.39 3.18 -1.73
CA GLY A 51 16.89 2.30 -2.79
C GLY A 51 16.32 0.95 -2.35
N TYR A 52 15.04 0.93 -1.96
CA TYR A 52 14.13 -0.13 -2.44
C TYR A 52 12.67 0.32 -2.41
N PHE A 53 12.21 0.91 -1.30
CA PHE A 53 10.91 1.59 -1.21
C PHE A 53 11.06 2.87 -0.40
N ASP A 54 11.10 4.02 -1.08
CA ASP A 54 11.02 5.36 -0.48
C ASP A 54 9.69 5.99 -0.91
N PRO A 55 8.63 5.93 -0.06
CA PRO A 55 7.31 6.45 -0.38
C PRO A 55 7.24 7.98 -0.48
N ASP A 56 8.34 8.68 -0.19
CA ASP A 56 8.44 10.14 -0.29
C ASP A 56 9.25 10.58 -1.53
N ALA A 57 9.84 9.63 -2.28
CA ALA A 57 10.66 9.90 -3.45
C ALA A 57 9.83 10.12 -4.73
N THR A 58 10.40 10.87 -5.68
CA THR A 58 9.85 10.93 -7.04
C THR A 58 9.91 9.55 -7.70
N ASP A 59 8.78 9.06 -8.19
CA ASP A 59 8.65 7.79 -8.88
C ASP A 59 8.74 7.98 -10.40
N GLN A 60 9.95 8.07 -10.93
CA GLN A 60 10.15 8.43 -12.35
C GLN A 60 9.76 7.32 -13.34
N ASN A 61 9.61 6.08 -12.86
CA ASN A 61 9.41 4.90 -13.70
C ASN A 61 8.27 3.99 -13.20
N GLY A 62 7.48 4.44 -12.22
CA GLY A 62 6.36 3.71 -11.66
C GLY A 62 6.73 2.56 -10.72
N THR A 63 8.01 2.41 -10.37
CA THR A 63 8.47 1.29 -9.54
C THR A 63 7.99 1.40 -8.10
N MET A 64 7.91 2.63 -7.57
CA MET A 64 7.49 2.87 -6.19
C MET A 64 6.01 2.56 -6.00
N ILE A 65 5.18 3.09 -6.89
CA ILE A 65 3.73 2.86 -6.84
C ILE A 65 3.38 1.42 -7.20
N GLN A 66 4.10 0.79 -8.12
CA GLN A 66 3.94 -0.64 -8.40
C GLN A 66 4.25 -1.48 -7.16
N PHE A 67 5.38 -1.23 -6.51
CA PHE A 67 5.76 -1.93 -5.29
C PHE A 67 4.67 -1.81 -4.22
N TRP A 68 4.19 -0.58 -3.99
CA TRP A 68 3.13 -0.32 -3.02
C TRP A 68 1.81 -1.03 -3.37
N ARG A 69 1.39 -0.94 -4.63
CA ARG A 69 0.17 -1.59 -5.12
C ARG A 69 0.21 -3.10 -4.92
N GLU A 70 1.33 -3.74 -5.21
CA GLU A 70 1.47 -5.20 -5.03
C GLU A 70 1.36 -5.63 -3.55
N TRP A 71 1.93 -4.83 -2.64
CA TRP A 71 1.78 -5.06 -1.20
C TRP A 71 0.34 -4.92 -0.71
N MET A 72 -0.35 -3.87 -1.16
CA MET A 72 -1.73 -3.63 -0.78
C MET A 72 -2.66 -4.70 -1.36
N GLN A 73 -2.46 -5.09 -2.62
CA GLN A 73 -3.25 -6.15 -3.26
C GLN A 73 -3.10 -7.48 -2.51
N GLU A 74 -1.88 -7.90 -2.18
CA GLU A 74 -1.67 -9.18 -1.50
C GLU A 74 -2.28 -9.19 -0.09
N ALA A 75 -2.26 -8.06 0.62
CA ALA A 75 -2.95 -7.93 1.91
C ALA A 75 -4.47 -8.02 1.77
N ILE A 76 -5.06 -7.32 0.79
CA ILE A 76 -6.50 -7.42 0.47
C ILE A 76 -6.87 -8.88 0.20
N ASP A 77 -6.12 -9.55 -0.68
CA ASP A 77 -6.39 -10.92 -1.07
C ASP A 77 -6.38 -11.87 0.14
N GLN A 78 -5.36 -11.77 1.01
CA GLN A 78 -5.27 -12.63 2.19
C GLN A 78 -6.31 -12.31 3.27
N ILE A 79 -6.76 -11.06 3.39
CA ILE A 79 -7.91 -10.71 4.23
C ILE A 79 -9.17 -11.41 3.68
N ARG A 80 -9.40 -11.36 2.36
CA ARG A 80 -10.59 -11.96 1.72
C ARG A 80 -10.57 -13.48 1.67
N VAL A 81 -9.39 -14.13 1.71
CA VAL A 81 -9.27 -15.59 1.91
C VAL A 81 -9.98 -16.05 3.19
N LEU A 82 -10.05 -15.20 4.21
CA LEU A 82 -10.74 -15.49 5.48
C LEU A 82 -12.22 -15.13 5.47
N SER A 83 -12.77 -14.76 4.31
CA SER A 83 -14.15 -14.27 4.15
C SER A 83 -14.49 -13.05 5.01
N ALA A 84 -13.47 -12.31 5.46
CA ALA A 84 -13.66 -11.04 6.13
C ALA A 84 -14.30 -10.07 5.12
N GLY A 85 -15.48 -9.53 5.43
CA GLY A 85 -16.24 -8.62 4.56
C GLY A 85 -16.07 -7.13 4.89
N ASN A 86 -15.14 -6.81 5.79
CA ASN A 86 -14.90 -5.44 6.28
C ASN A 86 -14.52 -4.46 5.17
N LEU A 87 -14.84 -3.18 5.35
CA LEU A 87 -14.26 -2.11 4.55
C LEU A 87 -12.74 -2.07 4.78
N ILE A 88 -11.98 -1.95 3.69
CA ILE A 88 -10.52 -1.85 3.70
C ILE A 88 -10.15 -0.47 3.17
N LEU A 89 -9.36 0.28 3.93
CA LEU A 89 -8.78 1.55 3.51
C LEU A 89 -7.34 1.33 3.09
N VAL A 90 -7.03 1.70 1.85
CA VAL A 90 -5.70 1.62 1.27
C VAL A 90 -5.15 3.04 1.11
N PRO A 91 -4.07 3.41 1.81
CA PRO A 91 -3.50 4.75 1.67
C PRO A 91 -2.65 4.86 0.40
N GLY A 92 -2.48 6.09 -0.08
CA GLY A 92 -1.52 6.41 -1.14
C GLY A 92 -0.11 6.68 -0.60
N LEU A 93 0.86 6.77 -1.52
CA LEU A 93 2.21 7.31 -1.25
C LEU A 93 2.16 8.80 -0.90
N HIS A 94 3.29 9.38 -0.49
CA HIS A 94 3.42 10.77 -0.06
C HIS A 94 2.42 11.11 1.05
N TRP A 95 2.58 10.44 2.19
CA TRP A 95 1.79 10.67 3.42
C TRP A 95 0.28 10.48 3.25
N THR A 96 -0.16 9.74 2.22
CA THR A 96 -1.57 9.66 1.80
C THR A 96 -2.24 11.03 1.61
N GLY A 97 -1.46 12.06 1.28
CA GLY A 97 -1.92 13.43 1.11
C GLY A 97 -2.86 13.57 -0.10
N CYS A 98 -4.03 14.17 0.10
CA CYS A 98 -5.00 14.36 -0.99
C CYS A 98 -4.49 15.33 -2.07
N ALA A 99 -3.69 16.33 -1.69
CA ALA A 99 -3.07 17.27 -2.62
C ALA A 99 -2.05 16.58 -3.55
N ASP A 100 -1.43 15.50 -3.08
CA ASP A 100 -0.40 14.77 -3.81
C ASP A 100 -0.95 13.56 -4.56
N TRP A 101 -2.26 13.32 -4.52
CA TRP A 101 -2.87 12.11 -5.06
C TRP A 101 -2.65 11.94 -6.57
N SER A 102 -2.73 13.03 -7.32
CA SER A 102 -2.49 12.98 -8.77
C SER A 102 -1.06 12.54 -9.06
N GLY A 103 -0.08 12.96 -8.26
CA GLY A 103 1.33 12.76 -8.58
C GLY A 103 1.93 13.89 -9.41
N GLU A 104 1.30 15.06 -9.50
CA GLU A 104 1.69 16.14 -10.42
C GLU A 104 3.19 16.50 -10.39
N TRP A 105 3.84 16.40 -9.24
CA TRP A 105 5.26 16.74 -9.08
C TRP A 105 6.17 15.54 -8.78
N TRP A 106 5.63 14.37 -8.46
CA TRP A 106 6.41 13.20 -8.03
C TRP A 106 6.16 11.95 -8.87
N GLY A 107 5.04 11.87 -9.58
CA GLY A 107 4.59 10.68 -10.30
C GLY A 107 5.29 10.46 -11.63
N GLU A 108 5.09 9.27 -12.16
CA GLU A 108 5.66 8.77 -13.40
C GLU A 108 4.90 9.26 -14.65
N TYR A 109 5.60 9.30 -15.80
CA TYR A 109 4.95 9.30 -17.12
C TYR A 109 4.93 7.87 -17.65
N LEU A 110 3.75 7.26 -17.75
CA LEU A 110 3.59 5.87 -18.21
C LEU A 110 2.26 5.69 -18.96
N ASP A 111 2.22 4.82 -19.96
CA ASP A 111 1.03 4.54 -20.79
C ASP A 111 0.40 5.78 -21.43
N ASN A 112 1.24 6.76 -21.84
CA ASN A 112 0.81 8.07 -22.35
C ASN A 112 0.03 8.94 -21.34
N MET A 113 0.17 8.66 -20.05
CA MET A 113 -0.38 9.48 -18.97
C MET A 113 0.78 10.04 -18.15
N SER A 114 0.84 11.38 -18.02
CA SER A 114 1.82 12.04 -17.17
C SER A 114 1.33 12.08 -15.73
N ASN A 115 2.27 11.90 -14.80
CA ASN A 115 2.09 12.18 -13.39
C ASN A 115 0.86 11.45 -12.85
N THR A 116 0.85 10.12 -12.95
CA THR A 116 -0.30 9.32 -12.53
C THR A 116 -0.23 8.84 -11.09
N GLY A 117 0.95 8.80 -10.46
CA GLY A 117 1.11 8.65 -9.01
C GLY A 117 0.12 7.69 -8.35
N ASN A 118 -0.60 8.16 -7.32
CA ASN A 118 -1.55 7.31 -6.59
C ASN A 118 -2.80 6.91 -7.39
N THR A 119 -3.09 7.52 -8.54
CA THR A 119 -4.23 7.09 -9.38
C THR A 119 -4.07 5.66 -9.89
N ARG A 120 -2.84 5.14 -9.97
CA ARG A 120 -2.56 3.74 -10.31
C ARG A 120 -3.09 2.73 -9.27
N LEU A 121 -3.42 3.17 -8.06
CA LEU A 121 -4.09 2.34 -7.06
C LEU A 121 -5.55 2.02 -7.44
N ALA A 122 -6.14 2.74 -8.40
CA ALA A 122 -7.45 2.38 -8.95
C ALA A 122 -7.45 1.01 -9.67
N ALA A 123 -6.26 0.45 -9.96
CA ALA A 123 -6.11 -0.91 -10.49
C ALA A 123 -6.17 -2.00 -9.41
N LEU A 124 -6.24 -1.64 -8.12
CA LEU A 124 -6.50 -2.61 -7.05
C LEU A 124 -7.88 -3.22 -7.25
N THR A 125 -7.99 -4.50 -6.90
CA THR A 125 -9.25 -5.23 -6.95
C THR A 125 -9.58 -5.76 -5.56
N ASP A 126 -10.87 -5.84 -5.26
CA ASP A 126 -11.37 -6.53 -4.09
C ASP A 126 -12.17 -7.76 -4.56
N PRO A 127 -11.75 -9.00 -4.23
CA PRO A 127 -12.50 -10.21 -4.56
C PRO A 127 -13.95 -10.21 -4.09
N TYR A 128 -14.29 -9.43 -3.06
CA TYR A 128 -15.65 -9.30 -2.54
C TYR A 128 -16.43 -8.14 -3.18
N ASN A 129 -15.78 -7.38 -4.08
CA ASN A 129 -16.33 -6.24 -4.80
C ASN A 129 -16.87 -5.14 -3.86
N ASN A 130 -16.17 -4.89 -2.75
CA ASN A 130 -16.44 -3.79 -1.82
C ASN A 130 -15.62 -2.53 -2.17
N ILE A 131 -15.59 -2.16 -3.46
CA ILE A 131 -14.92 -0.96 -3.99
C ILE A 131 -15.92 0.20 -4.03
#